data_AF-A0A8S3H3I3-F1
#
_entry.id   AF-A0A8S3H3I3-F1
#
_cell.length_a   1.000
_cell.length_b   1.000
_cell.length_c   1.000
_cell.angle_alpha   90.00
_cell.angle_beta   90.00
_cell.angle_gamma   90.00
#
_symmetry.space_group_name_H-M   'P 1'
#
loop_
_entity.id
_entity.type
_entity.pdbx_description
1 polymer ?
#
loop_
_entity_poly.entity_id
_entity_poly.type
_entity_poly.pdbx_seq_one_letter_code
_entity_poly.pdbx_strand_id
1 'polypeptide(L)'
;MHDWCDVQWCKYLQAKLNGRTYYHNSKSNIPRSCLDMIKPVFHELCSKTSLARVIGGGSQNVNEAFHSLLRTMAPKHRFCSSTILRTALGLSTIIYNDGYDSLEKLFADVFSSVGYFSAECFSRLGTMRKSSALKLAKRRSRTKTKNVATTTTAADISGSESDDGMLLIPNNKDSLDITQDIMALALSDNDTNSDYEPGGDE
;
A
#
# COMPACT_ATOMS: atom_id res chain seq x y z
N MET A 1 -34.56 -0.07 7.80
CA MET A 1 -33.19 -0.27 8.38
C MET A 1 -32.82 -1.75 8.56
N HIS A 2 -33.75 -2.72 8.44
CA HIS A 2 -33.42 -4.16 8.39
C HIS A 2 -33.58 -4.75 6.98
N ASP A 3 -33.82 -3.89 5.99
CA ASP A 3 -34.18 -4.28 4.61
C ASP A 3 -32.98 -4.88 3.86
N TRP A 4 -31.77 -4.69 4.39
CA TRP A 4 -30.50 -5.18 3.85
C TRP A 4 -29.86 -6.25 4.75
N CYS A 5 -30.58 -6.73 5.75
CA CYS A 5 -30.07 -7.71 6.70
C CYS A 5 -30.45 -9.13 6.29
N ASP A 6 -29.59 -10.10 6.61
CA ASP A 6 -29.93 -11.54 6.48
C ASP A 6 -30.56 -12.06 7.78
N VAL A 7 -31.50 -12.98 7.64
CA VAL A 7 -32.14 -13.73 8.73
C VAL A 7 -31.12 -14.52 9.57
N GLN A 8 -30.00 -14.96 9.01
CA GLN A 8 -29.02 -15.76 9.76
C GLN A 8 -28.39 -15.00 10.94
N TRP A 9 -28.23 -13.69 10.84
CA TRP A 9 -27.57 -12.89 11.88
C TRP A 9 -28.42 -11.74 12.43
N CYS A 10 -29.49 -11.34 11.75
CA CYS A 10 -30.36 -10.28 12.22
C CYS A 10 -31.41 -10.79 13.21
N LYS A 11 -31.16 -10.56 14.50
CA LYS A 11 -32.08 -10.93 15.59
C LYS A 11 -33.48 -10.33 15.46
N TYR A 12 -33.60 -9.16 14.84
CA TYR A 12 -34.91 -8.56 14.53
C TYR A 12 -35.67 -9.38 13.48
N LEU A 13 -35.02 -9.75 12.37
CA LEU A 13 -35.64 -10.57 11.33
C LEU A 13 -35.97 -11.98 11.84
N GLN A 14 -35.10 -12.56 12.68
CA GLN A 14 -35.36 -13.83 13.36
C GLN A 14 -36.56 -13.74 14.31
N ALA A 15 -36.65 -12.68 15.11
CA ALA A 15 -37.79 -12.47 15.99
C ALA A 15 -39.08 -12.25 15.19
N LYS A 16 -39.03 -11.49 14.09
CA LYS A 16 -40.15 -11.28 13.17
C LYS A 16 -40.65 -12.60 12.56
N LEU A 17 -39.74 -13.47 12.10
CA LEU A 17 -40.08 -14.80 11.59
C LEU A 17 -40.69 -15.71 12.65
N ASN A 18 -40.15 -15.67 13.87
CA ASN A 18 -40.61 -16.48 14.98
C ASN A 18 -41.84 -15.88 15.69
N GLY A 19 -42.44 -14.81 15.15
CA GLY A 19 -43.62 -14.15 15.73
C GLY A 19 -43.37 -13.47 17.09
N ARG A 20 -42.13 -13.14 17.42
CA ARG A 20 -41.72 -12.54 18.70
C ARG A 20 -41.49 -11.03 18.54
N THR A 21 -41.80 -10.27 19.58
CA THR A 21 -41.47 -8.84 19.65
C THR A 21 -39.97 -8.66 19.90
N TYR A 22 -39.31 -7.83 19.09
CA TYR A 22 -37.89 -7.51 19.25
C TYR A 22 -37.69 -6.08 19.77
N TYR A 23 -37.04 -5.95 20.92
CA TYR A 23 -36.71 -4.66 21.52
C TYR A 23 -35.30 -4.22 21.10
N HIS A 24 -35.23 -3.23 20.21
CA HIS A 24 -33.97 -2.65 19.72
C HIS A 24 -33.12 -2.02 20.83
N ASN A 25 -33.74 -1.60 21.95
CA ASN A 25 -33.07 -0.95 23.07
C ASN A 25 -32.55 -1.92 24.14
N SER A 26 -32.61 -3.24 23.90
CA SER A 26 -32.23 -4.26 24.90
C SER A 26 -30.72 -4.45 25.08
N LYS A 27 -29.89 -3.93 24.16
CA LYS A 27 -28.42 -3.96 24.29
C LYS A 27 -27.90 -2.66 24.88
N SER A 28 -26.73 -2.74 25.52
CA SER A 28 -25.96 -1.56 25.91
C SER A 28 -25.64 -0.73 24.68
N ASN A 29 -26.49 0.25 24.40
CA ASN A 29 -26.18 1.27 23.41
C ASN A 29 -24.90 1.98 23.85
N ILE A 30 -24.14 2.47 22.87
CA ILE A 30 -23.04 3.40 23.12
C ILE A 30 -23.57 4.47 24.08
N PRO A 31 -22.88 4.74 25.22
CA PRO A 31 -23.33 5.73 26.19
C PRO A 31 -23.68 7.05 25.50
N ARG A 32 -24.75 7.70 25.96
CA ARG A 32 -25.31 8.83 25.21
C ARG A 32 -24.29 9.95 25.00
N SER A 33 -23.45 10.21 26.00
CA SER A 33 -22.31 11.12 25.92
C SER A 33 -21.35 10.80 24.76
N CYS A 34 -20.93 9.53 24.61
CA CYS A 34 -20.09 9.09 23.50
C CYS A 34 -20.81 9.24 22.16
N LEU A 35 -22.11 8.92 22.13
CA LEU A 35 -22.94 8.98 20.92
C LEU A 35 -23.12 10.43 20.44
N ASP A 36 -23.31 11.36 21.37
CA ASP A 36 -23.43 12.79 21.08
C ASP A 36 -22.09 13.40 20.65
N MET A 37 -20.94 12.84 21.08
CA MET A 37 -19.62 13.20 20.53
C MET A 37 -19.37 12.61 19.14
N ILE A 38 -19.77 11.36 18.88
CA ILE A 38 -19.46 10.65 17.62
C ILE A 38 -20.38 11.10 16.49
N LYS A 39 -21.67 11.34 16.76
CA LYS A 39 -22.67 11.75 15.76
C LYS A 39 -22.26 12.92 14.87
N PRO A 40 -21.83 14.08 15.41
CA PRO A 40 -21.45 15.22 14.57
C PRO A 40 -20.31 14.85 13.62
N VAL A 41 -19.29 14.13 14.10
CA VAL A 41 -18.16 13.65 13.29
C VAL A 41 -18.65 12.70 12.20
N PHE A 42 -19.52 11.75 12.54
CA PHE A 42 -20.09 10.82 11.56
C PHE A 42 -20.86 11.55 10.46
N HIS A 43 -21.72 12.51 10.83
CA HIS A 43 -22.48 13.30 9.86
C HIS A 43 -21.58 14.19 8.99
N GLU A 44 -20.52 14.75 9.56
CA GLU A 44 -19.53 15.54 8.81
C GLU A 44 -18.78 14.66 7.80
N LEU A 45 -18.33 13.47 8.20
CA LEU A 45 -17.65 12.51 7.33
C LEU A 45 -18.57 12.02 6.19
N CYS A 46 -19.85 11.83 6.48
CA CYS A 46 -20.86 11.44 5.50
C CYS A 46 -21.45 12.64 4.70
N SER A 47 -21.00 13.87 4.95
CA SER A 47 -21.50 15.03 4.21
C SER A 47 -21.12 14.93 2.74
N LYS A 48 -21.99 15.45 1.85
CA LYS A 48 -21.70 15.49 0.39
C LYS A 48 -20.37 16.17 0.09
N THR A 49 -20.00 17.18 0.86
CA THR A 49 -18.73 17.89 0.76
C THR A 49 -17.53 17.01 1.11
N SER A 50 -17.62 16.20 2.18
CA SER A 50 -16.56 15.27 2.57
C SER A 50 -16.45 14.12 1.58
N LEU A 51 -17.59 13.52 1.21
CA LEU A 51 -17.63 12.44 0.23
C LEU A 51 -17.15 12.89 -1.15
N ALA A 52 -17.49 14.10 -1.61
CA ALA A 52 -17.03 14.63 -2.90
C ALA A 52 -15.50 14.76 -2.98
N ARG A 53 -14.81 15.02 -1.85
CA ARG A 53 -13.33 15.04 -1.79
C ARG A 53 -12.74 13.64 -1.98
N VAL A 54 -13.44 12.60 -1.52
CA VAL A 54 -13.01 11.19 -1.58
C VAL A 54 -13.37 10.54 -2.92
N ILE A 55 -14.55 10.83 -3.48
CA ILE A 55 -15.09 10.24 -4.72
C ILE A 55 -14.21 10.55 -5.96
N GLY A 56 -13.37 11.59 -5.90
CA GLY A 56 -12.41 11.94 -6.95
C GLY A 56 -10.98 11.40 -6.75
N GLY A 57 -10.71 10.69 -5.65
CA GLY A 57 -9.35 10.28 -5.27
C GLY A 57 -8.39 11.45 -5.08
N GLY A 58 -8.92 12.63 -4.68
CA GLY A 58 -8.21 13.90 -4.61
C GLY A 58 -7.18 13.96 -3.48
N SER A 59 -7.30 13.11 -2.47
CA SER A 59 -6.22 12.84 -1.53
C SER A 59 -5.58 11.51 -1.87
N GLN A 60 -4.47 11.53 -2.62
CA GLN A 60 -3.38 10.67 -2.17
C GLN A 60 -2.96 11.29 -0.85
N ASN A 61 -3.38 10.67 0.25
CA ASN A 61 -2.83 11.03 1.52
C ASN A 61 -1.31 10.96 1.37
N VAL A 62 -0.64 12.12 1.40
CA VAL A 62 0.82 12.26 1.22
C VAL A 62 1.54 11.27 2.14
N ASN A 63 0.98 11.08 3.34
CA ASN A 63 1.42 10.12 4.33
C ASN A 63 1.23 8.66 3.90
N GLU A 64 0.15 8.30 3.20
CA GLU A 64 -0.04 6.95 2.66
C GLU A 64 0.90 6.67 1.51
N ALA A 65 1.18 7.65 0.64
CA ALA A 65 2.13 7.47 -0.44
C ALA A 65 3.54 7.22 0.12
N PHE A 66 3.97 8.00 1.11
CA PHE A 66 5.24 7.78 1.81
C PHE A 66 5.28 6.44 2.54
N HIS A 67 4.25 6.15 3.35
CA HIS A 67 4.18 4.89 4.09
C HIS A 67 4.07 3.67 3.19
N SER A 68 3.48 3.80 1.99
CA SER A 68 3.47 2.73 1.00
C SER A 68 4.88 2.39 0.55
N LEU A 69 5.69 3.40 0.20
CA LEU A 69 7.10 3.24 -0.17
C LEU A 69 7.95 2.67 0.99
N LEU A 70 7.73 3.11 2.22
CA LEU A 70 8.42 2.54 3.37
C LEU A 70 8.08 1.05 3.56
N ARG A 71 6.81 0.68 3.37
CA ARG A 71 6.35 -0.69 3.58
C ARG A 71 6.80 -1.65 2.49
N THR A 72 7.14 -1.18 1.30
CA THR A 72 7.73 -2.05 0.27
C THR A 72 9.15 -2.46 0.62
N MET A 73 9.89 -1.59 1.33
CA MET A 73 11.24 -1.89 1.82
C MET A 73 11.25 -2.60 3.17
N ALA A 74 10.36 -2.19 4.08
CA ALA A 74 10.24 -2.73 5.43
C ALA A 74 8.77 -3.10 5.72
N PRO A 75 8.32 -4.30 5.32
CA PRO A 75 6.94 -4.73 5.48
C PRO A 75 6.56 -4.89 6.95
N LYS A 76 5.40 -4.36 7.35
CA LYS A 76 4.91 -4.41 8.75
C LYS A 76 4.72 -5.82 9.32
N HIS A 77 4.51 -6.80 8.46
CA HIS A 77 4.25 -8.19 8.85
C HIS A 77 5.53 -9.03 8.95
N ARG A 78 6.71 -8.44 8.68
CA ARG A 78 8.01 -9.09 8.80
C ARG A 78 8.81 -8.38 9.89
N PHE A 79 9.55 -9.16 10.66
CA PHE A 79 10.54 -8.60 11.56
C PHE A 79 11.70 -8.02 10.74
N CYS A 80 12.05 -6.76 11.01
CA CYS A 80 13.20 -6.09 10.42
C CYS A 80 14.11 -5.59 11.54
N SER A 81 15.42 -5.73 11.38
CA SER A 81 16.37 -5.16 12.33
C SER A 81 16.29 -3.63 12.33
N SER A 82 16.72 -2.99 13.43
CA SER A 82 16.73 -1.52 13.50
C SER A 82 17.55 -0.89 12.37
N THR A 83 18.63 -1.54 11.93
CA THR A 83 19.48 -1.06 10.84
C THR A 83 18.71 -1.05 9.52
N ILE A 84 18.04 -2.16 9.17
CA ILE A 84 17.23 -2.26 7.96
C ILE A 84 16.13 -1.20 7.95
N LEU A 85 15.44 -1.02 9.08
CA LEU A 85 14.36 -0.02 9.18
C LEU A 85 14.87 1.41 8.97
N ARG A 86 16.03 1.76 9.57
CA ARG A 86 16.65 3.08 9.40
C ARG A 86 17.07 3.32 7.95
N THR A 87 17.68 2.33 7.31
CA THR A 87 18.07 2.40 5.90
C THR A 87 16.86 2.54 4.99
N ALA A 88 15.82 1.72 5.21
CA ALA A 88 14.57 1.81 4.46
C ALA A 88 13.89 3.19 4.61
N LEU A 89 13.91 3.76 5.82
CA LEU A 89 13.37 5.09 6.08
C LEU A 89 14.15 6.18 5.34
N GLY A 90 15.48 6.12 5.36
CA GLY A 90 16.34 7.06 4.62
C GLY A 90 16.12 6.98 3.11
N LEU A 91 16.17 5.78 2.54
CA LEU A 91 15.94 5.54 1.11
C LEU A 91 14.53 5.96 0.68
N SER A 92 13.51 5.65 1.48
CA SER A 92 12.14 6.07 1.20
C SER A 92 12.01 7.59 1.19
N THR A 93 12.69 8.29 2.09
CA THR A 93 12.68 9.76 2.14
C THR A 93 13.30 10.38 0.89
N ILE A 94 14.46 9.87 0.48
CA ILE A 94 15.16 10.31 -0.73
C ILE A 94 14.28 10.09 -1.96
N ILE A 95 13.79 8.86 -2.15
CA ILE A 95 12.98 8.49 -3.33
C ILE A 95 11.65 9.22 -3.37
N TYR A 96 11.04 9.49 -2.20
CA TYR A 96 9.79 10.21 -2.12
C TYR A 96 9.93 11.66 -2.59
N ASN A 97 10.97 12.35 -2.11
CA ASN A 97 11.19 13.77 -2.39
C ASN A 97 11.81 13.99 -3.78
N ASP A 98 12.89 13.30 -4.09
CA ASP A 98 13.73 13.58 -5.26
C ASP A 98 13.60 12.52 -6.38
N GLY A 99 12.95 11.39 -6.10
CA GLY A 99 12.75 10.30 -7.06
C GLY A 99 13.89 9.28 -7.06
N TYR A 100 13.92 8.41 -8.08
CA TYR A 100 14.95 7.37 -8.18
C TYR A 100 16.29 7.92 -8.70
N ASP A 101 16.27 9.04 -9.41
CA ASP A 101 17.47 9.67 -10.00
C ASP A 101 18.45 10.15 -8.89
N SER A 102 17.95 10.49 -7.70
CA SER A 102 18.81 10.85 -6.55
C SER A 102 19.57 9.68 -5.96
N LEU A 103 19.18 8.43 -6.25
CA LEU A 103 19.95 7.25 -5.83
C LEU A 103 21.29 7.15 -6.55
N GLU A 104 21.39 7.70 -7.77
CA GLU A 104 22.66 7.77 -8.49
C GLU A 104 23.68 8.61 -7.72
N LYS A 105 23.26 9.78 -7.21
CA LYS A 105 24.12 10.65 -6.39
C LYS A 105 24.50 9.97 -5.07
N LEU A 106 23.54 9.31 -4.42
CA LEU A 106 23.78 8.55 -3.19
C LEU A 106 24.80 7.43 -3.41
N PHE A 107 24.66 6.67 -4.50
CA PHE A 107 25.55 5.57 -4.81
C PHE A 107 26.95 6.07 -5.19
N ALA A 108 27.05 7.17 -5.92
CA ALA A 108 28.34 7.79 -6.21
C ALA A 108 29.05 8.24 -4.92
N ASP A 109 28.32 8.77 -3.94
CA ASP A 109 28.88 9.23 -2.67
C ASP A 109 29.32 8.06 -1.77
N VAL A 110 28.52 6.98 -1.71
CA VAL A 110 28.81 5.82 -0.85
C VAL A 110 29.83 4.87 -1.49
N PHE A 111 29.78 4.66 -2.80
CA PHE A 111 30.56 3.64 -3.52
C PHE A 111 31.60 4.23 -4.47
N SER A 112 31.82 5.55 -4.45
CA SER A 112 32.73 6.31 -5.35
C SER A 112 32.38 6.26 -6.84
N SER A 113 31.52 5.34 -7.27
CA SER A 113 31.01 5.26 -8.65
C SER A 113 29.65 4.56 -8.71
N VAL A 114 28.93 4.76 -9.80
CA VAL A 114 27.68 4.08 -10.10
C VAL A 114 27.89 3.18 -11.31
N GLY A 115 27.55 1.90 -11.18
CA GLY A 115 27.59 0.97 -12.30
C GLY A 115 26.53 1.31 -13.36
N TYR A 116 26.84 1.06 -14.63
CA TYR A 116 25.95 1.32 -15.76
C TYR A 116 24.54 0.73 -15.56
N PHE A 117 24.44 -0.54 -15.15
CA PHE A 117 23.16 -1.20 -14.92
C PHE A 117 22.36 -0.58 -13.76
N SER A 118 23.03 -0.04 -12.74
CA SER A 118 22.38 0.65 -11.62
C SER A 118 21.78 1.98 -12.07
N ALA A 119 22.55 2.79 -12.81
CA ALA A 119 22.08 4.07 -13.35
C ALA A 119 20.89 3.87 -14.32
N GLU A 120 20.98 2.87 -15.21
CA GLU A 120 19.89 2.52 -16.11
C GLU A 120 18.65 2.04 -15.33
N CYS A 121 18.85 1.23 -14.28
CA CYS A 121 17.75 0.79 -13.42
C CYS A 121 17.05 1.97 -12.73
N PHE A 122 17.80 2.92 -12.17
CA PHE A 122 17.25 4.10 -11.52
C PHE A 122 16.43 4.96 -12.48
N SER A 123 16.96 5.21 -13.68
CA SER A 123 16.25 5.92 -14.75
C SER A 123 14.95 5.21 -15.16
N ARG A 124 15.01 3.88 -15.31
CA ARG A 124 13.84 3.05 -15.62
C ARG A 124 12.79 3.09 -14.51
N LEU A 125 13.19 2.99 -13.25
CA LEU A 125 12.27 3.11 -12.12
C LEU A 125 11.63 4.51 -12.05
N GLY A 126 12.41 5.56 -12.30
CA GLY A 126 11.94 6.94 -12.37
C GLY A 126 10.89 7.15 -13.47
N THR A 127 11.14 6.64 -14.67
CA THR A 127 10.18 6.70 -15.80
C THR A 127 8.92 5.87 -15.53
N MET A 128 9.05 4.67 -14.97
CA MET A 128 7.90 3.85 -14.57
C MET A 128 7.02 4.58 -13.54
N ARG A 129 7.61 5.23 -12.54
CA ARG A 129 6.89 6.05 -11.55
C ARG A 129 6.11 7.18 -12.22
N LYS A 130 6.77 7.96 -13.09
CA LYS A 130 6.14 9.08 -13.83
C LYS A 130 4.99 8.59 -14.72
N SER A 131 5.21 7.52 -15.49
CA SER A 131 4.18 6.96 -16.38
C SER A 131 2.96 6.43 -15.62
N SER A 132 3.18 5.79 -14.46
CA SER A 132 2.13 5.30 -13.57
C SER A 132 1.31 6.44 -12.96
N ALA A 133 1.99 7.50 -12.51
CA ALA A 133 1.34 8.71 -12.00
C ALA A 133 0.48 9.38 -13.09
N LEU A 134 0.99 9.48 -14.33
CA LEU A 134 0.24 10.02 -15.46
C LEU A 134 -0.99 9.17 -15.82
N LYS A 135 -0.85 7.84 -15.84
CA LYS A 135 -1.98 6.91 -16.06
C LYS A 135 -3.05 7.11 -15.00
N LEU A 136 -2.66 7.23 -13.72
CA LEU A 136 -3.59 7.46 -12.62
C LEU A 136 -4.26 8.83 -12.74
N ALA A 137 -3.51 9.89 -13.07
CA ALA A 137 -4.05 11.22 -13.31
C ALA A 137 -5.06 11.22 -14.47
N LYS A 138 -4.78 10.49 -15.55
CA LYS A 138 -5.69 10.32 -16.69
C LYS A 138 -6.94 9.50 -16.35
N ARG A 139 -6.82 8.47 -15.49
CA ARG A 139 -7.98 7.74 -14.95
C ARG A 139 -8.86 8.68 -14.11
N ARG A 140 -8.24 9.50 -13.25
CA ARG A 140 -8.94 10.50 -12.43
C ARG A 140 -9.67 11.54 -13.27
N SER A 141 -9.04 12.07 -14.32
CA SER A 141 -9.70 13.05 -15.19
C SER A 141 -10.91 12.44 -15.92
N ARG A 142 -10.79 11.19 -16.41
CA ARG A 142 -11.91 10.45 -17.03
C ARG A 142 -13.07 10.18 -16.05
N THR A 143 -12.79 9.82 -14.81
CA THR A 143 -13.82 9.63 -13.78
C THR A 143 -14.53 10.94 -13.45
N LYS A 144 -13.79 12.06 -13.41
CA LYS A 144 -14.38 13.40 -13.25
C LYS A 144 -15.34 13.75 -14.39
N THR A 145 -15.01 13.42 -15.64
CA THR A 145 -15.89 13.68 -16.80
C THR A 145 -17.15 12.80 -16.77
N LYS A 146 -17.04 11.54 -16.35
CA LYS A 146 -18.20 10.64 -16.22
C LYS A 146 -19.15 11.07 -15.10
N ASN A 147 -18.63 11.42 -13.93
CA ASN A 147 -19.46 11.86 -12.80
C ASN A 147 -20.17 13.20 -13.08
N VAL A 148 -19.54 14.12 -13.83
CA VAL A 148 -20.20 15.35 -14.30
C VAL A 148 -21.36 15.02 -15.25
N ALA A 149 -21.18 14.08 -16.17
CA ALA A 149 -22.24 13.63 -17.09
C ALA A 149 -23.40 12.92 -16.37
N THR A 150 -23.13 12.16 -15.31
CA THR A 150 -24.19 11.50 -14.51
C THR A 150 -24.98 12.49 -13.64
N THR A 151 -24.42 13.64 -13.26
CA THR A 151 -25.22 14.70 -12.59
C THR A 151 -26.32 15.30 -13.49
N THR A 152 -26.29 15.06 -14.80
CA THR A 152 -27.36 15.47 -15.74
C THR A 152 -28.40 14.37 -16.02
N THR A 153 -28.19 13.14 -15.54
CA THR A 153 -29.16 12.04 -15.71
C THR A 153 -29.24 11.22 -14.44
N ALA A 154 -30.29 11.47 -13.67
CA ALA A 154 -30.60 10.75 -12.44
C ALA A 154 -30.78 9.24 -12.65
N ALA A 155 -30.56 8.50 -11.55
CA ALA A 155 -30.89 7.10 -11.29
C ALA A 155 -30.01 6.04 -12.00
N ASP A 156 -29.02 5.51 -11.28
CA ASP A 156 -28.86 4.06 -11.02
C ASP A 156 -27.44 3.79 -10.48
N ILE A 157 -27.36 3.34 -9.23
CA ILE A 157 -26.12 2.89 -8.59
C ILE A 157 -26.15 1.37 -8.61
N SER A 158 -25.59 0.76 -9.67
CA SER A 158 -25.14 -0.62 -9.62
C SER A 158 -23.68 -0.63 -9.17
N GLY A 159 -23.43 -1.31 -8.05
CA GLY A 159 -22.09 -1.49 -7.49
C GLY A 159 -21.22 -2.28 -8.46
N SER A 160 -20.14 -1.64 -8.92
CA SER A 160 -19.03 -2.35 -9.54
C SER A 160 -17.94 -2.46 -8.49
N GLU A 161 -17.65 -3.69 -8.09
CA GLU A 161 -16.48 -4.04 -7.28
C GLU A 161 -15.23 -3.58 -8.01
N SER A 162 -14.55 -2.56 -7.48
CA SER A 162 -13.24 -2.16 -7.94
C SER A 162 -12.20 -2.89 -7.12
N ASP A 163 -11.54 -3.83 -7.78
CA ASP A 163 -10.37 -4.58 -7.31
C ASP A 163 -9.29 -3.59 -6.80
N ASP A 164 -9.12 -3.55 -5.48
CA ASP A 164 -8.23 -2.63 -4.75
C ASP A 164 -6.76 -3.07 -4.87
N GLY A 165 -6.24 -3.04 -6.10
CA GLY A 165 -4.81 -3.20 -6.39
C GLY A 165 -4.02 -1.91 -6.14
N MET A 166 -3.89 -1.50 -4.87
CA MET A 166 -3.17 -0.28 -4.46
C MET A 166 -1.65 -0.49 -4.34
N LEU A 167 -1.00 -1.05 -5.36
CA LEU A 167 0.47 -1.02 -5.45
C LEU A 167 0.96 -1.25 -6.90
N LEU A 168 1.85 -0.39 -7.38
CA LEU A 168 2.49 -0.52 -8.69
C LEU A 168 3.98 -0.83 -8.51
N ILE A 169 4.25 -2.07 -8.11
CA ILE A 169 5.50 -2.78 -8.43
C ILE A 169 5.18 -3.66 -9.64
N PRO A 170 6.11 -3.92 -10.59
CA PRO A 170 5.93 -4.98 -11.58
C PRO A 170 5.44 -6.26 -10.88
N ASN A 171 4.47 -6.95 -11.47
CA ASN A 171 3.96 -8.21 -10.94
C ASN A 171 5.13 -9.10 -10.50
N ASN A 172 5.08 -9.57 -9.25
CA ASN A 172 6.08 -10.43 -8.59
C ASN A 172 6.15 -11.85 -9.20
N LYS A 173 5.75 -12.02 -10.46
CA LYS A 173 5.90 -13.26 -11.22
C LYS A 173 7.26 -13.35 -11.92
N ASP A 174 7.95 -12.22 -12.07
CA ASP A 174 9.26 -12.14 -12.72
C ASP A 174 10.40 -11.80 -11.74
N SER A 175 10.10 -11.69 -10.44
CA SER A 175 11.13 -11.60 -9.40
C SER A 175 11.73 -13.00 -9.22
N LEU A 176 12.76 -13.31 -10.00
CA LEU A 176 13.67 -14.40 -9.66
C LEU A 176 14.11 -14.20 -8.21
N ASP A 177 13.99 -15.25 -7.43
CA ASP A 177 14.39 -15.31 -6.03
C ASP A 177 15.92 -15.23 -5.94
N ILE A 178 16.44 -14.00 -6.01
CA ILE A 178 17.88 -13.69 -5.91
C ILE A 178 18.46 -14.23 -4.58
N THR A 179 17.61 -14.49 -3.58
CA THR A 179 18.00 -15.08 -2.30
C THR A 179 18.53 -16.51 -2.46
N GLN A 180 18.00 -17.29 -3.41
CA GLN A 180 18.51 -18.64 -3.71
C GLN A 180 19.83 -18.59 -4.49
N ASP A 181 19.97 -17.64 -5.41
CA ASP A 181 21.21 -17.48 -6.20
C ASP A 181 22.39 -16.99 -5.33
N ILE A 182 22.12 -16.14 -4.32
CA ILE A 182 23.14 -15.69 -3.35
C ILE A 182 23.58 -16.85 -2.44
N MET A 183 22.68 -17.74 -2.03
CA MET A 183 23.05 -18.93 -1.27
C MET A 183 23.80 -19.96 -2.10
N ALA A 184 23.52 -20.06 -3.41
CA ALA A 184 24.25 -20.94 -4.33
C ALA A 184 25.68 -20.45 -4.61
N LEU A 185 25.89 -19.14 -4.72
CA LEU A 185 27.23 -18.54 -4.86
C LEU A 185 28.11 -18.72 -3.61
N ALA A 186 27.50 -18.76 -2.41
CA ALA A 186 28.23 -19.02 -1.17
C ALA A 186 28.68 -20.49 -1.00
N LEU A 187 28.20 -21.41 -1.86
CA LEU A 187 28.53 -22.84 -1.82
C LEU A 187 29.54 -23.25 -2.92
N SER A 188 29.90 -22.36 -3.84
CA SER A 188 30.88 -22.63 -4.91
C SER A 188 32.31 -22.19 -4.60
N ASP A 189 32.55 -21.44 -3.52
CA ASP A 189 33.90 -20.96 -3.15
C ASP A 189 34.73 -22.00 -2.37
N ASN A 190 34.43 -23.29 -2.50
CA ASN A 190 35.14 -24.35 -1.78
C ASN A 190 36.03 -25.19 -2.69
N ASP A 191 36.70 -24.55 -3.65
CA ASP A 191 37.81 -25.15 -4.38
C ASP A 191 39.13 -24.42 -4.08
N THR A 192 40.03 -25.23 -3.51
CA THR A 192 41.50 -25.13 -3.50
C THR A 192 42.18 -24.15 -2.53
N ASN A 193 42.67 -24.70 -1.41
CA ASN A 193 44.10 -24.63 -1.13
C ASN A 193 44.51 -25.72 -0.11
N SER A 194 45.01 -26.86 -0.60
CA SER A 194 45.61 -27.91 0.24
C SER A 194 47.10 -28.06 -0.09
N ASP A 195 47.88 -26.99 0.10
CA ASP A 195 49.34 -27.05 0.06
C ASP A 195 49.88 -26.39 1.33
N TYR A 196 49.95 -27.16 2.42
CA TYR A 196 50.73 -26.80 3.61
C TYR A 196 51.67 -27.95 3.95
N GLU A 197 52.92 -27.80 3.55
CA GLU A 197 54.06 -28.62 3.95
C GLU A 197 54.51 -28.20 5.37
N PRO A 198 54.58 -29.10 6.36
CA PRO A 198 55.13 -28.75 7.66
C PRO A 198 56.67 -28.85 7.62
N GLY A 199 57.33 -27.70 7.49
CA GLY A 199 58.73 -27.55 7.86
C GLY A 199 58.90 -27.79 9.36
N GLY A 200 59.88 -28.62 9.72
CA GLY A 200 60.27 -28.87 11.10
C GLY A 200 60.87 -27.65 11.77
N ASP A 201 60.78 -27.62 13.10
CA ASP A 201 61.90 -27.44 14.01
C ASP A 201 61.44 -27.70 15.46
N GLU A 202 62.37 -28.28 16.23
CA GLU A 202 62.39 -28.71 17.65
C GLU A 202 61.93 -30.14 18.00
#